data_AF-A0A1H9M1D6-F1
#
_entry.id   AF-A0A1H9M1D6-F1
#
_cell.length_a   1.000
_cell.length_b   1.000
_cell.length_c   1.000
_cell.angle_alpha   90.00
_cell.angle_beta   90.00
_cell.angle_gamma   90.00
#
_symmetry.space_group_name_H-M   'P 1'
#
loop_
_entity.id
_entity.type
_entity.pdbx_description
1 polymer ?
#
loop_
_entity_poly.entity_id
_entity_poly.type
_entity_poly.pdbx_seq_one_letter_code
_entity_poly.pdbx_strand_id
1 'polypeptide(L)' 'MAKAHYLIKVIHSGREKDYFDFWRRKLAKNAAGEPLSAELVGFDVSQLANNAEEAVTAVRRKHPNLQIDTQSTQLQE' A
#
# COMPACT_ATOMS: atom_id res chain seq x y z
N MET A 1 -19.08 -17.16 0.01
CA MET A 1 -18.24 -16.60 -1.07
C MET A 1 -16.82 -17.10 -0.86
N ALA A 2 -16.09 -17.46 -1.92
CA ALA A 2 -14.70 -17.87 -1.79
C ALA A 2 -13.84 -16.65 -1.42
N LYS A 3 -12.86 -16.82 -0.53
CA LYS A 3 -11.93 -15.74 -0.18
C LYS A 3 -10.99 -15.51 -1.38
N ALA A 4 -10.82 -14.25 -1.77
CA ALA A 4 -9.87 -13.85 -2.79
C ALA A 4 -8.64 -13.22 -2.13
N HIS A 5 -7.49 -13.31 -2.82
CA HIS A 5 -6.29 -12.58 -2.43
C HIS A 5 -6.38 -11.15 -2.96
N TYR A 6 -6.39 -10.20 -2.02
CA TYR A 6 -6.32 -8.78 -2.32
C TYR A 6 -4.93 -8.26 -1.98
N LEU A 7 -4.28 -7.62 -2.95
CA LEU A 7 -3.10 -6.82 -2.68
C LEU A 7 -3.58 -5.44 -2.19
N ILE A 8 -3.14 -5.03 -1.00
CA ILE A 8 -3.47 -3.75 -0.37
C ILE A 8 -2.20 -2.93 -0.28
N LYS A 9 -2.21 -1.71 -0.84
CA LYS A 9 -1.07 -0.81 -0.80
C LYS A 9 -1.16 0.06 0.45
N VAL A 10 -0.18 -0.05 1.33
CA VAL A 10 -0.12 0.72 2.58
C VAL A 10 0.94 1.80 2.42
N ILE A 11 0.53 3.05 2.48
CA ILE A 11 1.36 4.23 2.28
C ILE A 11 1.53 4.95 3.61
N HIS A 12 2.73 5.44 3.90
CA HIS A 12 2.94 6.28 5.08
C HIS A 12 2.23 7.63 4.89
N SER A 13 1.47 8.08 5.89
CA SER A 13 0.73 9.35 5.80
C SER A 13 1.70 10.52 5.58
N GLY A 14 1.39 11.41 4.63
CA GLY A 14 2.26 12.51 4.24
C GLY A 14 3.42 12.12 3.30
N ARG A 15 3.53 10.83 2.95
CA ARG A 15 4.52 10.29 2.00
C ARG A 15 3.88 9.83 0.70
N GLU A 16 2.66 10.25 0.36
CA GLU A 16 1.99 9.79 -0.88
C GLU A 16 2.75 10.20 -2.14
N LYS A 17 3.31 11.42 -2.13
CA LYS A 17 4.16 11.91 -3.20
C LYS A 17 5.44 11.09 -3.30
N ASP A 18 6.07 10.81 -2.17
CA ASP A 18 7.28 10.00 -2.07
C ASP A 18 7.04 8.56 -2.55
N TYR A 19 5.88 7.98 -2.22
CA TYR A 19 5.44 6.68 -2.72
C TYR A 19 5.30 6.69 -4.24
N PHE A 20 4.68 7.71 -4.81
CA PHE A 20 4.56 7.86 -6.25
C PHE A 20 5.92 8.06 -6.94
N ASP A 21 6.78 8.91 -6.38
CA ASP A 21 8.11 9.16 -6.89
C ASP A 21 8.99 7.89 -6.83
N PHE A 22 8.89 7.10 -5.76
CA PHE A 22 9.59 5.83 -5.62
C PHE A 22 9.05 4.76 -6.58
N TRP A 23 7.74 4.48 -6.58
CA TRP A 23 7.17 3.37 -7.35
C TRP A 23 6.98 3.69 -8.83
N ARG A 24 6.55 4.91 -9.18
CA ARG A 24 6.24 5.28 -10.56
C ARG A 24 7.41 5.96 -11.26
N ARG A 25 8.24 6.73 -10.55
CA ARG A 25 9.41 7.39 -11.12
C ARG A 25 10.73 6.68 -10.83
N LYS A 26 10.70 5.59 -10.03
CA LYS A 26 11.89 4.83 -9.62
C LYS A 26 12.99 5.72 -9.03
N LEU A 27 12.58 6.78 -8.35
CA LEU A 27 13.51 7.72 -7.72
C LEU A 27 14.03 7.11 -6.42
N ALA A 28 15.35 7.17 -6.24
CA ALA A 28 16.01 6.75 -5.02
C ALA A 28 15.98 7.83 -3.93
N LYS A 29 15.61 9.08 -4.27
CA LYS A 29 15.57 10.22 -3.35
C LYS A 29 14.40 11.15 -3.67
N ASN A 30 13.84 11.80 -2.66
CA ASN A 30 12.80 12.81 -2.83
C ASN A 30 13.38 14.19 -3.14
N ALA A 31 12.53 15.20 -3.32
CA ALA A 31 12.92 16.57 -3.60
C ALA A 31 13.74 17.23 -2.47
N ALA A 32 13.63 16.73 -1.23
CA ALA A 32 14.43 17.17 -0.08
C ALA A 32 15.79 16.45 0.00
N GLY A 33 16.08 15.50 -0.89
CA GLY A 33 17.30 14.70 -0.88
C GLY A 33 17.25 13.51 0.08
N GLU A 34 16.12 13.24 0.73
CA GLU A 34 15.95 12.07 1.59
C GLU A 34 15.90 10.79 0.75
N PRO A 35 16.52 9.68 1.21
CA PRO A 35 16.42 8.40 0.52
C PRO A 35 14.98 7.88 0.54
N LEU A 36 14.52 7.42 -0.63
CA LEU A 36 13.24 6.75 -0.80
C LEU A 36 13.44 5.24 -0.78
N SER A 37 12.70 4.55 0.08
CA SER A 37 12.65 3.09 0.14
C SER A 37 11.20 2.64 0.35
N ALA A 38 10.89 1.40 -0.04
CA ALA A 38 9.56 0.82 0.19
C ALA A 38 9.14 0.90 1.67
N GLU A 39 10.07 0.70 2.60
CA GLU A 39 9.78 0.80 4.04
C GLU A 39 9.47 2.23 4.51
N LEU A 40 10.01 3.25 3.83
CA LEU A 40 9.78 4.66 4.18
C LEU A 40 8.53 5.24 3.52
N VAL A 41 8.23 4.79 2.30
CA VAL A 41 7.11 5.33 1.52
C VAL A 41 5.84 4.51 1.68
N GLY A 42 5.96 3.19 1.75
CA GLY A 42 4.84 2.28 1.79
C GLY A 42 5.13 0.90 1.21
N PHE A 43 4.43 -0.10 1.74
CA PHE A 43 4.58 -1.51 1.42
C PHE A 43 3.26 -2.10 0.96
N ASP A 44 3.33 -3.20 0.22
CA ASP A 44 2.16 -3.93 -0.25
C ASP A 44 1.90 -5.13 0.68
N VAL A 45 0.65 -5.32 1.10
CA VAL A 45 0.22 -6.41 1.97
C VAL A 45 -0.79 -7.27 1.22
N SER A 46 -0.52 -8.57 1.13
CA SER A 46 -1.53 -9.52 0.67
C SER A 46 -2.47 -9.89 1.81
N GLN A 47 -3.77 -9.72 1.60
CA GLN A 47 -4.79 -10.04 2.60
C GLN A 47 -5.91 -10.85 1.96
N LEU A 48 -6.22 -11.98 2.58
CA LEU A 48 -7.37 -12.81 2.24
C LEU A 48 -8.64 -12.17 2.83
N ALA A 49 -9.64 -11.92 1.98
CA ALA A 49 -10.93 -11.40 2.38
C ALA A 49 -12.04 -11.85 1.40
N ASN A 50 -13.31 -11.63 1.75
CA ASN A 50 -14.43 -11.91 0.86
C ASN A 50 -14.65 -10.77 -0.15
N ASN A 51 -14.20 -9.56 0.17
CA ASN A 51 -14.27 -8.39 -0.70
C ASN A 51 -13.12 -7.41 -0.38
N ALA A 52 -12.90 -6.44 -1.28
CA ALA A 52 -11.83 -5.45 -1.12
C ALA A 52 -11.99 -4.60 0.16
N GLU A 53 -13.22 -4.22 0.52
CA GLU A 53 -13.50 -3.38 1.69
C GLU A 53 -13.13 -4.08 3.02
N GLU A 54 -13.39 -5.39 3.10
CA GLU A 54 -13.02 -6.23 4.24
C GLU A 54 -11.50 -6.40 4.33
N ALA A 55 -10.81 -6.59 3.20
CA ALA A 55 -9.35 -6.64 3.17
C ALA A 55 -8.74 -5.31 3.67
N VAL A 56 -9.24 -4.18 3.17
CA VAL A 56 -8.80 -2.84 3.58
C VAL A 56 -9.06 -2.61 5.05
N THR A 57 -10.25 -2.95 5.55
CA THR A 57 -10.60 -2.77 6.96
C THR A 57 -9.69 -3.61 7.87
N ALA A 58 -9.36 -4.84 7.45
CA ALA A 58 -8.44 -5.70 8.19
C ALA A 58 -7.02 -5.11 8.24
N VAL A 59 -6.51 -4.59 7.12
CA VAL A 59 -5.19 -3.94 7.06
C VAL A 59 -5.20 -2.62 7.83
N ARG A 60 -6.29 -1.84 7.77
CA ARG A 60 -6.47 -0.59 8.52
C ARG A 60 -6.47 -0.81 10.03
N ARG A 61 -7.06 -1.90 10.49
CA ARG A 61 -7.01 -2.30 11.91
C ARG A 61 -5.59 -2.67 12.35
N LYS A 62 -4.79 -3.27 11.47
CA LYS A 62 -3.37 -3.58 11.75
C LYS A 62 -2.47 -2.34 11.68
N HIS A 63 -2.84 -1.36 10.86
CA HIS A 63 -2.05 -0.16 10.60
C HIS A 63 -2.91 1.13 10.71
N PRO A 64 -3.35 1.51 11.92
CA PRO A 64 -4.29 2.63 12.11
C PRO A 64 -3.71 4.01 11.76
N ASN A 65 -2.37 4.15 11.78
CA ASN A 65 -1.67 5.42 11.54
C ASN A 65 -1.14 5.56 10.10
N LEU A 66 -1.46 4.62 9.21
CA LEU A 66 -1.00 4.62 7.82
C LEU A 66 -2.16 4.89 6.87
N GLN A 67 -1.86 5.53 5.74
CA GLN A 67 -2.81 5.81 4.69
C GLN A 67 -2.86 4.60 3.75
N ILE A 68 -4.03 3.98 3.64
CA ILE A 68 -4.18 2.76 2.84
C ILE A 68 -4.82 3.13 1.52
N ASP A 69 -4.11 2.89 0.41
CA ASP A 69 -4.62 3.09 -0.94
C ASP A 69 -5.14 1.76 -1.50
N THR A 70 -6.41 1.80 -1.92
CA THR A 70 -7.20 0.69 -2.44
C THR A 70 -6.90 0.37 -3.89
N GLN A 71 -5.65 0.06 -4.25
CA GLN A 71 -5.43 -0.72 -5.47
C GLN A 71 -5.59 -2.20 -5.14
N SER A 72 -6.84 -2.63 -4.97
CA SER A 72 -7.21 -4.04 -4.87
C SER A 72 -7.04 -4.73 -6.21
N THR A 73 -5.81 -5.17 -6.52
CA THR A 73 -5.60 -6.11 -7.61
C THR A 73 -6.08 -7.48 -7.12
N GLN A 74 -7.18 -7.97 -7.68
CA GLN A 74 -7.60 -9.36 -7.49
C GLN A 74 -6.57 -10.23 -8.21
N LEU A 75 -5.80 -11.00 -7.45
CA LEU A 75 -4.95 -12.05 -8.02
C LEU A 75 -5.90 -13.15 -8.51
N GLN A 76 -6.18 -13.18 -9.82
CA GLN A 76 -6.78 -14.34 -10.46
C GLN A 76 -5.66 -15.36 -10.66
N GLU A 77 -5.77 -16.51 -9.98
CA GLU A 77 -5.07 -17.73 -10.36
C GLU A 77 -5.54 -18.22 -11.74
#